data_AF-A0A7W7CA85-F1
#
_entry.id   AF-A0A7W7CA85-F1
#
_cell.length_a   1.000
_cell.length_b   1.000
_cell.length_c   1.000
_cell.angle_alpha   90.00
_cell.angle_beta   90.00
_cell.angle_gamma   90.00
#
_symmetry.space_group_name_H-M   'P 1'
#
loop_
_entity.id
_entity.type
_entity.pdbx_description
1 polymer ?
#
loop_
_entity_poly.entity_id
_entity_poly.type
_entity_poly.pdbx_seq_one_letter_code
_entity_poly.pdbx_strand_id
1 'polypeptide(L)'
;MKPGRVVLVLTLLVVAGLLVWLALSRWDDANKIATTASALGAVASVGIAVWAALRTAKPGGTIRVSGTGKATATGAGSANTGFRGKSGGTAEARNTGEADSGGGDANTGIRLD
;
A
#
# COMPACT_ATOMS: atom_id res chain seq x y z
N MET A 1 -7.11 -14.53 2.65
CA MET A 1 -7.62 -13.38 1.85
C MET A 1 -6.94 -12.11 2.33
N LYS A 2 -6.56 -11.17 1.45
CA LYS A 2 -5.93 -9.90 1.88
C LYS A 2 -6.91 -9.12 2.76
N PRO A 3 -6.48 -8.51 3.89
CA PRO A 3 -7.37 -7.87 4.85
C PRO A 3 -8.26 -6.78 4.21
N GLY A 4 -7.73 -6.04 3.23
CA GLY A 4 -8.52 -5.06 2.47
C GLY A 4 -9.67 -5.65 1.63
N ARG A 5 -9.58 -6.92 1.19
CA ARG A 5 -10.72 -7.60 0.52
C ARG A 5 -11.81 -7.98 1.51
N VAL A 6 -11.45 -8.33 2.76
CA VAL A 6 -12.42 -8.71 3.80
C VAL A 6 -13.25 -7.50 4.22
N VAL A 7 -12.59 -6.35 4.44
CA VAL A 7 -13.30 -5.10 4.77
C VAL A 7 -14.23 -4.68 3.65
N LEU A 8 -13.77 -4.71 2.39
CA LEU A 8 -14.61 -4.36 1.25
C LEU A 8 -15.85 -5.25 1.17
N VAL A 9 -15.68 -6.57 1.33
CA VAL A 9 -16.80 -7.53 1.33
C VAL A 9 -17.77 -7.27 2.48
N LEU A 10 -17.27 -7.02 3.69
CA LEU A 10 -18.11 -6.68 4.84
C LEU A 10 -18.88 -5.38 4.65
N THR A 11 -18.24 -4.32 4.13
CA THR A 11 -18.92 -3.06 3.81
C THR A 11 -20.00 -3.27 2.75
N LEU A 12 -19.70 -4.06 1.72
CA LEU A 12 -20.65 -4.37 0.64
C LEU A 12 -21.86 -5.17 1.17
N LEU A 13 -21.64 -6.10 2.09
CA LEU A 13 -22.71 -6.87 2.75
C LEU A 13 -23.58 -5.98 3.64
N VAL A 14 -23.00 -5.06 4.40
CA VAL A 14 -23.76 -4.09 5.22
C VAL A 14 -24.58 -3.16 4.33
N VAL A 15 -24.00 -2.61 3.26
CA VAL A 15 -24.71 -1.77 2.30
C VAL A 15 -25.83 -2.54 1.61
N ALA A 16 -25.57 -3.78 1.15
CA ALA A 16 -26.58 -4.62 0.54
C ALA A 16 -27.72 -4.95 1.51
N GLY A 17 -27.41 -5.27 2.78
CA GLY A 17 -28.41 -5.49 3.82
C GLY A 17 -29.28 -4.25 4.08
N LEU A 18 -28.66 -3.07 4.15
CA LEU A 18 -29.37 -1.80 4.30
C LEU A 18 -30.26 -1.49 3.09
N LEU A 19 -29.81 -1.80 1.88
CA LEU A 19 -30.61 -1.63 0.65
C LEU A 19 -31.79 -2.60 0.60
N VAL A 20 -31.60 -3.87 1.00
CA VAL A 20 -32.69 -4.86 1.10
C VAL A 20 -33.71 -4.43 2.15
N TRP A 21 -33.25 -4.00 3.33
CA TRP A 21 -34.12 -3.46 4.37
C TRP A 21 -34.91 -2.24 3.88
N LEU A 22 -34.24 -1.33 3.16
CA LEU A 22 -34.89 -0.15 2.57
C LEU A 22 -35.92 -0.52 1.48
N ALA A 23 -35.61 -1.51 0.64
CA ALA A 23 -36.51 -2.01 -0.40
C ALA A 23 -37.78 -2.63 0.21
N LEU A 24 -37.64 -3.32 1.35
CA LEU A 24 -38.77 -3.85 2.11
C LEU A 24 -39.53 -2.76 2.90
N SER A 25 -38.87 -1.65 3.23
CA SER A 25 -39.41 -0.61 4.11
C SER A 25 -40.08 0.58 3.39
N ARG A 26 -40.12 0.63 2.06
CA ARG A 26 -40.66 1.80 1.34
C ARG A 26 -42.10 1.59 0.89
N TRP A 27 -43.05 2.29 1.53
CA TRP A 27 -44.17 2.99 0.86
C TRP A 27 -44.78 4.18 1.65
N ASP A 28 -44.45 4.47 2.93
CA ASP A 28 -45.28 5.42 3.72
C ASP A 28 -44.73 6.82 4.10
N ASP A 29 -43.45 7.21 3.98
CA ASP A 29 -43.05 8.57 4.42
C ASP A 29 -41.87 9.19 3.66
N ALA A 30 -42.12 10.33 2.99
CA ALA A 30 -41.10 11.15 2.34
C ALA A 30 -40.01 11.65 3.31
N ASN A 31 -40.35 11.87 4.58
CA ASN A 31 -39.40 12.32 5.61
C ASN A 31 -38.39 11.23 6.01
N LYS A 32 -38.73 9.94 5.82
CA LYS A 32 -37.80 8.82 6.06
C LYS A 32 -36.70 8.73 5.01
N ILE A 33 -36.91 9.29 3.81
CA ILE A 33 -35.95 9.24 2.71
C ILE A 33 -34.70 10.06 3.03
N ALA A 34 -34.85 11.26 3.57
CA ALA A 34 -33.72 12.12 3.93
C ALA A 34 -32.87 11.50 5.04
N THR A 35 -33.51 10.97 6.09
CA THR A 35 -32.81 10.29 7.20
C THR A 35 -32.08 9.04 6.72
N THR A 36 -32.68 8.29 5.80
CA THR A 36 -32.04 7.08 5.23
C THR A 36 -30.87 7.46 4.31
N ALA A 37 -31.01 8.49 3.48
CA ALA A 37 -29.92 8.96 2.62
C ALA A 37 -28.71 9.41 3.45
N SER A 38 -28.94 10.13 4.54
CA SER A 38 -27.88 10.52 5.48
C SER A 38 -27.24 9.32 6.18
N ALA A 39 -28.03 8.32 6.58
CA ALA A 39 -27.51 7.10 7.18
C ALA A 39 -26.65 6.29 6.20
N LEU A 40 -27.06 6.17 4.93
CA LEU A 40 -26.27 5.52 3.88
C LEU A 40 -24.97 6.29 3.59
N GLY A 41 -25.04 7.62 3.54
CA GLY A 41 -23.87 8.49 3.40
C GLY A 41 -22.88 8.30 4.55
N ALA A 42 -23.36 8.24 5.79
CA ALA A 42 -22.55 7.99 6.96
C ALA A 42 -21.84 6.62 6.88
N VAL A 43 -22.57 5.55 6.56
CA VAL A 43 -21.99 4.20 6.42
C VAL A 43 -20.96 4.15 5.29
N ALA A 44 -21.26 4.76 4.14
CA ALA A 44 -20.32 4.85 3.02
C ALA A 44 -19.05 5.60 3.41
N SER A 45 -19.19 6.72 4.14
CA SER A 45 -18.04 7.52 4.60
C SER A 45 -17.14 6.75 5.57
N VAL A 46 -17.71 5.95 6.47
CA VAL A 46 -16.96 5.07 7.37
C VAL A 46 -16.22 3.99 6.58
N GLY A 47 -16.87 3.40 5.58
CA GLY A 47 -16.22 2.44 4.68
C GLY A 47 -15.01 3.03 3.94
N ILE A 48 -15.15 4.25 3.41
CA ILE A 48 -14.06 4.99 2.75
C ILE A 48 -12.94 5.33 3.74
N ALA A 49 -13.28 5.79 4.95
CA ALA A 49 -12.31 6.13 5.99
C ALA A 49 -11.47 4.91 6.41
N VAL A 50 -12.12 3.76 6.64
CA VAL A 50 -11.41 2.51 6.98
C VAL A 50 -10.56 2.03 5.81
N TRP A 51 -11.06 2.09 4.58
CA TRP A 51 -10.28 1.73 3.39
C TRP A 51 -9.05 2.63 3.22
N ALA A 52 -9.19 3.93 3.43
CA ALA A 52 -8.10 4.89 3.37
C ALA A 52 -7.07 4.65 4.48
N ALA A 53 -7.51 4.38 5.70
CA ALA A 53 -6.64 4.03 6.83
C ALA A 53 -5.83 2.74 6.53
N LEU A 54 -6.47 1.72 5.96
CA LEU A 54 -5.80 0.47 5.58
C LEU A 54 -4.81 0.64 4.42
N ARG A 55 -5.06 1.55 3.48
CA ARG A 55 -4.08 1.88 2.42
C ARG A 55 -2.90 2.70 2.94
N THR A 56 -3.13 3.51 3.96
CA THR A 56 -2.09 4.30 4.62
C THR A 56 -1.15 3.41 5.47
N ALA A 57 -1.60 2.21 5.86
CA ALA A 57 -0.85 1.26 6.67
C ALA A 57 0.24 0.46 5.94
N LYS A 58 0.85 0.99 4.87
CA LYS A 58 2.21 0.58 4.50
C LYS A 58 3.16 1.69 4.93
N PRO A 59 3.57 1.73 6.22
CA PRO A 59 4.74 2.50 6.57
C PRO A 59 5.85 1.99 5.67
N GLY A 60 6.36 2.87 4.82
CA GLY A 60 7.52 2.56 4.00
C GLY A 60 8.61 2.06 4.92
N GLY A 61 9.00 0.79 4.77
CA GLY A 61 10.05 0.22 5.60
C GLY A 61 11.33 1.03 5.42
N THR A 62 12.04 1.30 6.52
CA THR A 62 13.35 1.94 6.47
C THR A 62 14.38 0.91 6.03
N ILE A 63 15.03 1.14 4.89
CA ILE A 63 16.13 0.31 4.42
C ILE A 63 17.43 0.97 4.86
N ARG A 64 18.21 0.29 5.69
CA ARG A 64 19.53 0.77 6.11
C ARG A 64 20.60 -0.23 5.67
N VAL A 65 21.50 0.23 4.83
CA VAL A 65 22.64 -0.53 4.33
C VAL A 65 23.90 0.10 4.91
N SER A 66 24.75 -0.70 5.56
CA SER A 66 26.01 -0.19 6.10
C SER A 66 27.14 -1.19 6.01
N GLY A 67 28.36 -0.71 5.79
CA GLY A 67 29.56 -1.56 5.76
C GLY A 67 29.61 -2.48 4.55
N THR A 68 29.16 -2.01 3.38
CA THR A 68 29.23 -2.80 2.14
C THR A 68 30.67 -2.85 1.63
N GLY A 69 31.10 -4.00 1.12
CA GLY A 69 32.41 -4.18 0.50
C GLY A 69 32.47 -3.76 -0.97
N LYS A 70 33.61 -4.04 -1.61
CA LYS A 70 33.87 -3.74 -3.02
C LYS A 70 32.95 -4.54 -3.95
N ALA A 71 32.29 -3.88 -4.90
CA ALA A 71 31.52 -4.51 -5.97
C ALA A 71 32.26 -4.34 -7.30
N THR A 72 32.51 -5.43 -8.01
CA THR A 72 33.13 -5.39 -9.34
C THR A 72 32.27 -6.14 -10.35
N ALA A 73 31.88 -5.47 -11.43
CA ALA A 73 31.18 -6.06 -12.56
C ALA A 73 32.08 -6.03 -13.81
N THR A 74 32.26 -7.17 -14.46
CA THR A 74 33.02 -7.29 -15.73
C THR A 74 32.09 -7.78 -16.85
N GLY A 75 32.32 -7.31 -18.08
CA GLY A 75 31.41 -7.56 -19.20
C GLY A 75 30.01 -6.98 -18.93
N ALA A 76 28.96 -7.48 -19.60
CA ALA A 76 27.58 -6.96 -19.48
C ALA A 76 26.85 -7.38 -18.17
N GLY A 77 27.58 -7.81 -17.13
CA GLY A 77 27.03 -8.32 -15.88
C GLY A 77 26.61 -7.23 -14.90
N SER A 78 26.05 -7.63 -13.75
CA SER A 78 25.73 -6.70 -12.68
C SER A 78 26.13 -7.23 -11.30
N ALA A 79 26.75 -6.37 -10.50
CA ALA A 79 27.22 -6.66 -9.15
C ALA A 79 26.60 -5.68 -8.15
N ASN A 80 26.13 -6.20 -7.01
CA ASN A 80 25.65 -5.36 -5.91
C ASN A 80 26.07 -5.96 -4.57
N THR A 81 26.80 -5.20 -3.75
CA THR A 81 27.17 -5.61 -2.38
C THR A 81 26.27 -5.01 -1.29
N GLY A 82 25.26 -4.24 -1.68
CA GLY A 82 24.24 -3.72 -0.77
C GLY A 82 22.82 -4.22 -1.09
N PHE A 83 21.82 -3.35 -1.05
CA PHE A 83 20.42 -3.71 -1.28
C PHE A 83 20.00 -3.46 -2.74
N ARG A 84 19.23 -4.38 -3.32
CA ARG A 84 18.51 -4.16 -4.59
C ARG A 84 17.04 -4.51 -4.41
N GLY A 85 16.15 -3.60 -4.80
CA GLY A 85 14.72 -3.88 -4.88
C GLY A 85 13.86 -2.66 -4.65
N LYS A 86 12.55 -2.87 -4.46
CA LYS A 86 11.58 -1.79 -4.28
C LYS A 86 11.58 -1.27 -2.84
N SER A 87 11.71 0.04 -2.66
CA SER A 87 11.45 0.70 -1.37
C SER A 87 10.15 1.50 -1.43
N GLY A 88 9.34 1.38 -0.39
CA GLY A 88 8.18 2.26 -0.16
C GLY A 88 8.46 3.36 0.87
N GLY A 89 9.67 3.44 1.41
CA GLY A 89 10.07 4.32 2.51
C GLY A 89 11.50 4.81 2.41
N THR A 90 12.02 5.34 3.52
CA THR A 90 13.35 5.94 3.59
C THR A 90 14.44 4.90 3.36
N ALA A 91 15.40 5.23 2.48
CA ALA A 91 16.55 4.41 2.18
C ALA A 91 17.83 5.15 2.59
N GLU A 92 18.70 4.50 3.36
CA GLU A 92 19.94 5.07 3.85
C GLU A 92 21.11 4.11 3.66
N ALA A 93 22.15 4.58 2.98
CA ALA A 93 23.41 3.89 2.83
C ALA A 93 24.52 4.62 3.59
N ARG A 94 25.30 3.92 4.40
CA ARG A 94 26.45 4.48 5.16
C ARG A 94 27.68 3.60 5.01
N ASN A 95 28.87 4.19 5.02
CA ASN A 95 30.15 3.45 4.93
C ASN A 95 30.12 2.43 3.78
N THR A 96 29.82 2.93 2.57
CA THR A 96 29.78 2.09 1.37
C THR A 96 31.17 1.87 0.77
N GLY A 97 31.35 0.74 0.10
CA GLY A 97 32.62 0.33 -0.49
C GLY A 97 32.82 0.89 -1.90
N GLU A 98 33.88 0.46 -2.57
CA GLU A 98 34.19 0.86 -3.95
C GLU A 98 33.35 0.06 -4.97
N ALA A 99 32.74 0.73 -5.94
CA ALA A 99 32.07 0.10 -7.07
C ALA A 99 32.90 0.28 -8.35
N ASP A 100 33.20 -0.81 -9.04
CA ASP A 100 33.98 -0.83 -10.27
C ASP A 100 33.25 -1.58 -11.38
N SER A 101 33.22 -1.01 -12.58
CA SER A 101 32.50 -1.53 -13.73
C SER A 101 33.36 -1.48 -14.99
N GLY A 102 33.61 -2.66 -15.55
CA GLY A 102 34.27 -2.85 -16.84
C GLY A 102 33.29 -3.26 -17.95
N GLY A 103 32.17 -2.56 -18.07
CA GLY A 103 31.16 -2.80 -19.12
C GLY A 103 29.78 -3.26 -18.63
N GLY A 104 29.57 -3.25 -17.31
CA GLY A 104 28.36 -3.71 -16.65
C GLY A 104 27.88 -2.72 -15.60
N ASP A 105 27.21 -3.22 -14.56
CA ASP A 105 26.50 -2.36 -13.61
C ASP A 105 26.82 -2.74 -12.16
N ALA A 106 27.70 -1.98 -11.51
CA ALA A 106 28.22 -2.24 -10.17
C ALA A 106 27.67 -1.24 -9.14
N ASN A 107 27.20 -1.73 -7.98
CA ASN A 107 26.65 -0.92 -6.90
C ASN A 107 27.18 -1.37 -5.52
N THR A 108 27.59 -0.42 -4.71
CA THR A 108 27.95 -0.59 -3.30
C THR A 108 27.02 0.29 -2.47
N GLY A 109 25.79 -0.16 -2.22
CA GLY A 109 24.81 0.69 -1.53
C GLY A 109 23.37 0.25 -1.74
N ILE A 110 22.52 1.17 -2.19
CA ILE A 110 21.10 0.88 -2.43
C ILE A 110 20.81 1.12 -3.90
N ARG A 111 20.22 0.11 -4.55
CA ARG A 111 19.65 0.20 -5.89
C ARG A 111 18.14 -0.02 -5.80
N LEU A 112 17.37 0.98 -6.21
CA LEU A 112 15.92 0.91 -6.25
C LEU A 112 15.46 0.66 -7.69
N ASP A 113 14.58 -0.32 -7.87
CA ASP A 113 14.02 -0.76 -9.16
C ASP A 113 12.50 -0.51 -9.26
#